data_AF-A0A1T2LB43-F1
#
_entry.id   AF-A0A1T2LB43-F1
#
_cell.length_a   1.000
_cell.length_b   1.000
_cell.length_c   1.000
_cell.angle_alpha   90.00
_cell.angle_beta   90.00
_cell.angle_gamma   90.00
#
_symmetry.space_group_name_H-M   'P 1'
#
loop_
_entity.id
_entity.type
_entity.pdbx_description
1 polymer ?
#
loop_
_entity_poly.entity_id
_entity_poly.type
_entity_poly.pdbx_seq_one_letter_code
_entity_poly.pdbx_strand_id
1 'polypeptide(L)'
;MDKEQTLTILLVEDEKPNRSAVKRLLRRQGYRFLEADNGQQGLEIVVNESIDLILLVDQVVSTMRRNAGKQLDPDLLNLFFEDMDGVLEIYHQFPE
;
A
#
# COMPACT_ATOMS: atom_id res chain seq x y z
N MET A 1 -6.75 -21.66 -22.21
CA MET A 1 -6.12 -21.43 -20.90
C MET A 1 -5.98 -19.92 -20.79
N ASP A 2 -6.92 -19.29 -20.07
CA ASP A 2 -6.91 -17.84 -19.89
C ASP A 2 -5.60 -17.42 -19.23
N LYS A 3 -4.88 -16.47 -19.82
CA LYS A 3 -3.78 -15.80 -19.13
C LYS A 3 -4.37 -15.20 -17.86
N GLU A 4 -3.92 -15.63 -16.68
CA GLU A 4 -4.21 -14.94 -15.42
C GLU A 4 -3.85 -13.46 -15.63
N GLN A 5 -4.86 -12.59 -15.73
CA GLN A 5 -4.62 -11.17 -15.93
C GLN A 5 -4.06 -10.60 -14.64
N THR A 6 -2.82 -10.10 -14.72
CA THR A 6 -2.16 -9.32 -13.67
C THR A 6 -2.97 -8.05 -13.42
N LEU A 7 -3.71 -7.98 -12.30
CA LEU A 7 -4.45 -6.78 -11.92
C LEU A 7 -3.49 -5.62 -11.67
N THR A 8 -3.75 -4.47 -12.28
CA THR A 8 -3.03 -3.21 -12.09
C THR A 8 -3.74 -2.36 -11.04
N ILE A 9 -3.03 -2.07 -9.95
CA ILE A 9 -3.51 -1.27 -8.82
C ILE A 9 -2.73 0.06 -8.78
N LEU A 10 -3.42 1.19 -8.78
CA LEU A 10 -2.85 2.51 -8.53
C LEU A 10 -2.95 2.84 -7.05
N LEU A 11 -1.81 3.06 -6.39
CA LEU A 11 -1.72 3.57 -5.02
C LEU A 11 -1.48 5.08 -5.06
N VAL A 12 -2.39 5.87 -4.45
CA VAL A 12 -2.23 7.33 -4.32
C VAL A 12 -2.04 7.68 -2.85
N GLU A 13 -0.88 8.26 -2.53
CA GLU A 13 -0.44 8.55 -1.15
C GLU A 13 0.79 9.46 -1.16
N ASP A 14 0.78 10.56 -0.42
CA ASP A 14 1.90 11.52 -0.34
C ASP A 14 3.09 10.98 0.46
N GLU A 15 2.85 10.22 1.52
CA GLU A 15 3.90 9.62 2.33
C GLU A 15 4.39 8.27 1.76
N LYS A 16 5.61 8.28 1.22
CA LYS A 16 6.30 7.08 0.70
C LYS A 16 6.30 5.89 1.68
N PRO A 17 6.50 6.07 3.00
CA PRO A 17 6.42 4.98 3.96
C PRO A 17 5.02 4.32 3.95
N ASN A 18 3.94 5.11 4.04
CA ASN A 18 2.55 4.60 4.04
C ASN A 18 2.25 3.80 2.77
N ARG A 19 2.67 4.34 1.61
CA ARG A 19 2.52 3.67 0.31
C ARG A 19 3.27 2.34 0.25
N SER A 20 4.48 2.29 0.81
CA SER A 20 5.30 1.07 0.89
C SER A 20 4.68 0.01 1.79
N ALA A 21 4.11 0.41 2.94
CA ALA A 21 3.40 -0.50 3.83
C ALA A 21 2.21 -1.17 3.15
N VAL A 22 1.35 -0.40 2.47
CA VAL A 22 0.19 -0.93 1.76
C VAL A 22 0.60 -1.87 0.63
N LYS A 23 1.60 -1.48 -0.17
CA LYS A 23 2.15 -2.32 -1.23
C LYS A 23 2.68 -3.66 -0.69
N ARG A 24 3.36 -3.65 0.46
CA ARG A 24 3.87 -4.86 1.12
C ARG A 24 2.75 -5.75 1.62
N LEU A 25 1.70 -5.18 2.24
CA LEU A 25 0.55 -5.95 2.71
C LEU A 25 -0.23 -6.60 1.55
N LEU A 26 -0.42 -5.84 0.47
CA LEU A 26 -1.17 -6.28 -0.71
C LEU A 26 -0.33 -7.13 -1.66
N ARG A 27 0.91 -7.48 -1.30
CA ARG A 27 1.82 -8.29 -2.11
C ARG A 27 1.37 -9.76 -2.13
N ARG A 28 0.17 -10.02 -2.63
CA ARG A 28 -0.27 -11.33 -3.09
C ARG A 28 0.25 -11.56 -4.52
N GLN A 29 0.37 -12.83 -4.91
CA GLN A 29 0.98 -13.21 -6.18
C GLN A 29 0.21 -12.57 -7.36
N GLY A 30 0.90 -11.71 -8.13
CA GLY A 30 0.46 -11.32 -9.48
C GLY A 30 -0.13 -9.91 -9.66
N TYR A 31 -0.05 -8.99 -8.70
CA TYR A 31 -0.49 -7.60 -8.93
C TYR A 31 0.64 -6.71 -9.48
N ARG A 32 0.30 -5.84 -10.44
CA ARG A 32 1.13 -4.72 -10.89
C ARG A 32 0.73 -3.50 -10.09
N PHE A 33 1.69 -2.83 -9.45
CA PHE A 33 1.43 -1.59 -8.72
C PHE A 33 1.97 -0.40 -9.51
N LEU A 34 1.14 0.63 -9.66
CA LEU A 34 1.53 1.97 -10.05
C LEU A 34 1.37 2.88 -8.83
N GLU A 35 2.22 3.88 -8.70
CA GLU A 35 2.31 4.73 -7.51
C GLU A 35 2.19 6.20 -7.90
N ALA A 36 1.39 6.94 -7.13
CA ALA A 36 1.29 8.38 -7.21
C ALA A 36 1.48 8.99 -5.81
N ASP A 37 2.24 10.08 -5.73
CA ASP A 37 2.46 10.85 -4.50
C ASP A 37 1.42 11.96 -4.29
N ASN A 38 0.53 12.18 -5.25
CA ASN A 38 -0.57 13.12 -5.13
C ASN A 38 -1.68 12.83 -6.16
N GLY A 39 -2.82 13.53 -6.02
CA GLY A 39 -3.97 13.35 -6.89
C GLY A 39 -3.71 13.73 -8.37
N GLN A 40 -2.87 14.74 -8.63
CA GLN A 40 -2.56 15.18 -9.99
C GLN A 40 -1.75 14.10 -10.73
N GLN A 41 -0.70 13.56 -10.10
CA GLN A 41 0.05 12.44 -10.65
C GLN A 41 -0.83 11.20 -10.82
N GLY A 42 -1.73 10.95 -9.88
CA GLY A 42 -2.71 9.85 -9.98
C GLY A 42 -3.62 9.99 -11.21
N LEU A 43 -4.12 11.20 -11.48
CA LEU A 43 -4.92 11.49 -12.68
C LEU A 43 -4.11 11.30 -13.96
N GLU A 44 -2.87 11.75 -14.00
CA GLU A 44 -1.98 11.55 -15.15
C GLU A 44 -1.76 10.07 -15.44
N ILE A 45 -1.58 9.25 -14.40
CA ILE A 45 -1.44 7.80 -14.56
C ILE A 45 -2.76 7.19 -15.09
N VAL A 46 -3.91 7.56 -14.53
CA VAL A 46 -5.22 7.05 -14.98
C VAL A 46 -5.51 7.36 -16.45
N VAL A 47 -5.03 8.50 -16.96
CA VAL A 47 -5.20 8.87 -18.38
C VAL A 47 -4.31 8.04 -19.30
N ASN A 48 -3.13 7.61 -18.84
CA ASN A 48 -2.12 6.96 -19.68
C ASN A 48 -2.03 5.43 -19.50
N GLU A 49 -2.57 4.89 -18.42
CA GLU A 49 -2.44 3.48 -18.04
C GLU A 49 -3.83 2.84 -17.83
N SER A 50 -3.94 1.53 -18.11
CA SER A 50 -5.12 0.76 -17.74
C SER A 50 -5.04 0.34 -16.27
N ILE A 51 -5.96 0.85 -15.45
CA ILE A 51 -6.03 0.64 -14.00
C ILE A 51 -7.29 -0.16 -13.66
N ASP A 52 -7.13 -1.26 -12.93
CA ASP A 52 -8.25 -2.10 -12.47
C ASP A 52 -8.81 -1.62 -11.11
N LEU A 53 -7.96 -1.02 -10.28
CA LEU A 53 -8.31 -0.52 -8.95
C LEU A 53 -7.46 0.69 -8.55
N ILE A 54 -8.10 1.72 -8.01
CA ILE A 54 -7.43 2.84 -7.36
C ILE A 54 -7.61 2.71 -5.84
N LEU A 55 -6.51 2.77 -5.10
CA LEU A 55 -6.50 2.77 -3.64
C LEU A 55 -5.91 4.07 -3.12
N LEU A 56 -6.71 4.77 -2.31
CA LEU A 56 -6.23 5.86 -1.47
C LEU A 56 -5.68 5.24 -0.19
N VAL A 57 -4.39 5.38 0.05
CA VAL A 57 -3.72 4.67 1.17
C VAL A 57 -4.23 5.17 2.52
N ASP A 58 -4.53 6.46 2.67
CA ASP A 58 -5.29 7.00 3.81
C ASP A 58 -6.55 6.19 4.17
N GLN A 59 -7.35 5.78 3.18
CA GLN A 59 -8.57 5.01 3.40
C GLN A 59 -8.27 3.57 3.83
N VAL A 60 -7.19 3.01 3.31
CA VAL A 60 -6.71 1.66 3.64
C VAL A 60 -6.15 1.63 5.08
N VAL A 61 -5.29 2.58 5.45
CA VAL A 61 -4.74 2.74 6.80
C VAL A 61 -5.85 3.05 7.80
N SER A 62 -6.77 3.96 7.47
CA SER A 62 -7.93 4.27 8.32
C SER A 62 -8.83 3.05 8.53
N THR A 63 -8.97 2.19 7.51
CA THR A 63 -9.72 0.94 7.63
C THR A 63 -8.98 -0.11 8.46
N MET A 64 -7.64 -0.16 8.39
CA MET A 64 -6.85 -0.99 9.29
C MET A 64 -7.01 -0.53 10.73
N ARG A 65 -6.86 0.77 11.02
CA ARG A 65 -7.06 1.34 12.36
C ARG A 65 -8.45 1.01 12.91
N ARG A 66 -9.51 1.13 12.10
CA ARG A 66 -10.88 0.79 12.52
C ARG A 66 -11.08 -0.69 12.84
N ASN A 67 -10.41 -1.59 12.11
CA ASN A 67 -10.53 -3.02 12.31
C ASN A 67 -9.49 -3.59 13.29
N ALA A 68 -8.43 -2.84 13.59
CA ALA A 68 -7.35 -3.21 14.48
C ALA A 68 -7.90 -3.64 15.84
N GLY A 69 -8.84 -2.89 16.43
CA GLY A 69 -9.45 -3.22 17.73
C GLY A 69 -10.07 -4.62 17.87
N LYS A 70 -10.16 -5.43 16.80
CA LYS A 70 -10.55 -6.86 16.83
C LYS A 70 -9.39 -7.87 16.70
N GLN A 71 -8.20 -7.47 16.24
CA GLN A 71 -7.06 -8.38 15.95
C GLN A 71 -5.66 -7.82 16.31
N LEU A 72 -5.50 -6.51 16.50
CA LEU A 72 -4.23 -5.80 16.76
C LEU A 72 -4.51 -4.56 17.62
N ASP A 73 -3.74 -4.35 18.68
CA ASP A 73 -3.90 -3.15 19.51
C ASP A 73 -3.72 -1.87 18.66
N PRO A 74 -4.69 -0.92 18.67
CA PRO A 74 -4.60 0.31 17.89
C PRO A 74 -3.35 1.14 18.22
N ASP A 75 -2.89 1.13 19.47
CA ASP A 75 -1.72 1.89 19.90
C ASP A 75 -0.43 1.25 19.38
N LEU A 76 -0.38 -0.09 19.36
CA LEU A 76 0.73 -0.82 18.72
C LEU A 76 0.75 -0.63 17.20
N LEU A 77 -0.42 -0.54 16.57
CA LEU A 77 -0.52 -0.25 15.14
C LEU A 77 -0.02 1.16 14.83
N ASN A 78 -0.35 2.14 15.67
CA ASN A 78 0.15 3.51 15.52
C ASN A 78 1.67 3.55 15.69
N LEU A 79 2.21 2.93 16.74
CA LEU A 79 3.66 2.83 16.96
C LEU A 79 4.37 2.14 15.78
N PHE A 80 3.77 1.08 15.22
CA PHE A 80 4.29 0.41 14.03
C PHE A 80 4.39 1.33 12.80
N PHE A 81 3.40 2.21 12.60
CA PHE A 81 3.44 3.18 11.49
C PHE A 81 4.39 4.34 11.76
N GLU A 82 4.47 4.83 13.00
CA GLU A 82 5.40 5.88 13.42
C GLU A 82 6.87 5.46 13.25
N ASP A 83 7.19 4.21 13.57
CA ASP A 83 8.55 3.64 13.46
C ASP A 83 8.77 2.84 12.17
N MET A 84 7.92 3.01 11.15
CA MET A 84 7.90 2.16 9.97
C MET A 84 9.23 2.15 9.21
N ASP A 85 9.92 3.29 9.11
CA ASP A 85 11.22 3.36 8.44
C ASP A 85 12.25 2.43 9.13
N GLY A 86 12.30 2.45 10.46
CA GLY A 86 13.15 1.53 11.24
C GLY A 86 12.73 0.07 11.11
N VAL A 87 11.42 -0.21 11.08
CA VAL A 87 10.89 -1.56 10.83
C VAL A 87 11.30 -2.08 9.44
N LEU A 88 11.26 -1.22 8.42
CA LEU A 88 11.67 -1.55 7.06
C LEU A 88 13.18 -1.78 6.96
N GLU A 89 13.98 -0.94 7.63
CA GLU A 89 15.44 -1.11 7.72
C GLU A 89 15.81 -2.46 8.32
N ILE A 90 15.21 -2.84 9.45
CA ILE A 90 15.42 -4.14 10.08
C ILE A 90 15.02 -5.27 9.14
N TYR A 91 13.85 -5.18 8.50
CA TYR A 91 13.39 -6.21 7.57
C TYR A 91 14.35 -6.41 6.38
N HIS A 92 14.91 -5.32 5.84
CA HIS A 92 15.90 -5.39 4.76
C HIS A 92 17.24 -5.98 5.19
N GLN A 93 17.56 -6.00 6.49
CA GLN A 93 18.74 -6.68 7.03
C GLN A 93 18.56 -8.20 7.13
N PHE A 94 17.32 -8.69 7.07
CA PHE A 94 16.98 -10.11 7.10
C PHE A 94 16.13 -10.52 5.89
N PRO A 95 16.68 -10.47 4.66
CA PRO A 95 16.02 -11.08 3.52
C PRO A 95 16.08 -12.60 3.68
N GLU A 96 14.92 -13.28 3.72
CA GLU A 96 14.87 -14.73 3.49
C GLU A 96 15.38 -15.09 2.09
#